data_AF-A0A924R0A5-F1
#
_entry.id   AF-A0A924R0A5-F1
#
_cell.length_a   1.000
_cell.length_b   1.000
_cell.length_c   1.000
_cell.angle_alpha   90.00
_cell.angle_beta   90.00
_cell.angle_gamma   90.00
#
_symmetry.space_group_name_H-M   'P 1'
#
loop_
_entity.id
_entity.type
_entity.pdbx_description
1 polymer ?
#
loop_
_entity_poly.entity_id
_entity_poly.type
_entity_poly.pdbx_seq_one_letter_code
_entity_poly.pdbx_strand_id
1 'polypeptide(L)'
;SPAAVYALTKYVDWMKKYSPKEAIGMTFGEAGPVPAQGQIAQQIFWYTAFTADMVKPGLPVVNADGTPKWRMAPGPNGPYWKQGMQNGYQDVGSWTFFEAHDGNKTAAAWLYAQFVTAKTTSLKKTIVGLTPIRESDIQSKAMTDLAPKLGGLVEFYRSPARVAWRPTGTNVPDYPKLAQLWWKNVAQAVTGEKTPQGAMDNLAEEMDQVMARLERAGMAKCAPKLNKKEDPKKYLSDKAAPWAKLANEKPKGETIAYDTLLSAWKAGKVR
;
A
#
# COMPACT_ATOMS: atom_id res chain seq x y z
N SER A 1 0.60 -10.43 16.63
CA SER A 1 1.98 -10.12 17.09
C SER A 1 2.03 -8.73 17.69
N PRO A 2 3.00 -8.41 18.58
CA PRO A 2 3.16 -7.08 19.16
C PRO A 2 3.21 -5.95 18.12
N ALA A 3 3.93 -6.16 17.01
CA ALA A 3 4.03 -5.18 15.92
C ALA A 3 2.66 -4.84 15.27
N ALA A 4 1.79 -5.84 15.07
CA ALA A 4 0.46 -5.64 14.48
C ALA A 4 -0.47 -4.88 15.44
N VAL A 5 -0.43 -5.24 16.74
CA VAL A 5 -1.20 -4.56 17.79
C VAL A 5 -0.75 -3.11 17.92
N TYR A 6 0.56 -2.86 17.89
CA TYR A 6 1.13 -1.52 17.85
C TYR A 6 0.60 -0.70 16.66
N ALA A 7 0.69 -1.26 15.44
CA ALA A 7 0.26 -0.57 14.23
C ALA A 7 -1.22 -0.20 14.27
N LEU A 8 -2.09 -1.13 14.69
CA LEU A 8 -3.53 -0.88 14.82
C LEU A 8 -3.82 0.14 15.93
N THR A 9 -3.11 0.07 17.05
CA THR A 9 -3.24 1.07 18.13
C THR A 9 -2.89 2.47 17.63
N LYS A 10 -1.77 2.61 16.90
CA LYS A 10 -1.35 3.90 16.32
C LYS A 10 -2.32 4.42 15.29
N TYR A 11 -2.82 3.55 14.42
CA TYR A 11 -3.83 3.92 13.45
C TYR A 11 -5.08 4.48 14.13
N VAL A 12 -5.64 3.76 15.12
CA VAL A 12 -6.83 4.21 15.87
C VAL A 12 -6.55 5.50 16.64
N ASP A 13 -5.41 5.62 17.30
CA ASP A 13 -5.00 6.83 18.02
C ASP A 13 -4.92 8.05 17.09
N TRP A 14 -4.30 7.88 15.92
CA TRP A 14 -4.12 8.97 14.96
C TRP A 14 -5.44 9.37 14.29
N MET A 15 -6.28 8.40 13.93
CA MET A 15 -7.63 8.68 13.43
C MET A 15 -8.46 9.48 14.45
N LYS A 16 -8.37 9.14 15.74
CA LYS A 16 -9.14 9.86 16.76
C LYS A 16 -8.59 11.25 17.09
N LYS A 17 -7.26 11.43 17.02
CA LYS A 17 -6.59 12.67 17.49
C LYS A 17 -6.30 13.68 16.39
N TYR A 18 -6.03 13.22 15.17
CA TYR A 18 -5.40 14.04 14.13
C TYR A 18 -6.14 14.04 12.79
N SER A 19 -7.15 13.19 12.58
CA SER A 19 -7.98 13.25 11.37
C SER A 19 -9.30 13.99 11.60
N PRO A 20 -9.95 14.51 10.54
CA PRO A 20 -11.34 14.97 10.60
C PRO A 20 -12.26 13.92 11.23
N LYS A 21 -13.30 14.35 11.97
CA LYS A 21 -14.18 13.43 12.72
C LYS A 21 -14.91 12.46 11.80
N GLU A 22 -15.26 12.94 10.61
CA GLU A 22 -15.99 12.21 9.57
C GLU A 22 -15.12 11.09 8.96
N ALA A 23 -13.79 11.17 9.06
CA ALA A 23 -12.86 10.24 8.42
C ALA A 23 -13.03 8.79 8.88
N ILE A 24 -13.52 8.55 10.10
CA ILE A 24 -13.79 7.21 10.62
C ILE A 24 -14.92 6.51 9.85
N GLY A 25 -15.88 7.27 9.33
CA GLY A 25 -17.01 6.74 8.56
C GLY A 25 -16.78 6.67 7.06
N MET A 26 -15.64 7.17 6.56
CA MET A 26 -15.37 7.25 5.13
C MET A 26 -14.95 5.90 4.55
N THR A 27 -15.52 5.58 3.41
CA THR A 27 -15.04 4.55 2.49
C THR A 27 -13.83 5.05 1.69
N PHE A 28 -13.17 4.13 0.97
CA PHE A 28 -12.05 4.47 0.08
C PHE A 28 -12.40 5.55 -0.95
N GLY A 29 -13.58 5.47 -1.56
CA GLY A 29 -14.03 6.43 -2.58
C GLY A 29 -14.33 7.81 -2.00
N GLU A 30 -14.74 7.89 -0.74
CA GLU A 30 -15.01 9.16 -0.05
C GLU A 30 -13.71 9.81 0.46
N ALA A 31 -12.78 9.02 0.99
CA ALA A 31 -11.51 9.52 1.52
C ALA A 31 -10.52 9.95 0.43
N GLY A 32 -10.55 9.31 -0.74
CA GLY A 32 -9.60 9.57 -1.84
C GLY A 32 -9.58 11.02 -2.35
N PRO A 33 -10.73 11.66 -2.59
CA PRO A 33 -10.80 13.05 -3.05
C PRO A 33 -10.56 14.13 -1.97
N VAL A 34 -10.64 13.79 -0.68
CA VAL A 34 -10.51 14.76 0.44
C VAL A 34 -9.27 15.66 0.33
N PRO A 35 -8.07 15.15 0.00
CA PRO A 35 -6.86 15.98 -0.09
C PRO A 35 -6.98 17.09 -1.13
N ALA A 36 -7.73 16.89 -2.23
CA ALA A 36 -7.96 17.90 -3.27
C ALA A 36 -8.67 19.16 -2.75
N GLN A 37 -9.39 19.02 -1.63
CA GLN A 37 -10.17 20.09 -1.00
C GLN A 37 -9.29 21.05 -0.18
N GLY A 38 -8.01 20.71 0.07
CA GLY A 38 -7.08 21.57 0.79
C GLY A 38 -7.38 21.74 2.28
N GLN A 39 -8.18 20.84 2.86
CA GLN A 39 -8.60 20.89 4.26
C GLN A 39 -7.70 20.09 5.21
N ILE A 40 -6.77 19.28 4.66
CA ILE A 40 -5.82 18.48 5.44
C ILE A 40 -4.39 18.82 5.04
N ALA A 41 -3.47 18.75 6.01
CA ALA A 41 -2.05 18.97 5.76
C ALA A 41 -1.33 17.73 5.22
N GLN A 42 -1.87 16.54 5.52
CA GLN A 42 -1.23 15.27 5.17
C GLN A 42 -2.27 14.14 5.06
N GLN A 43 -2.12 13.29 4.06
CA GLN A 43 -2.76 11.99 4.00
C GLN A 43 -1.69 10.90 4.24
N ILE A 44 -1.95 10.02 5.19
CA ILE A 44 -1.10 8.85 5.42
C ILE A 44 -1.55 7.80 4.42
N PHE A 45 -0.61 7.34 3.59
CA PHE A 45 -0.86 6.50 2.41
C PHE A 45 -1.62 7.24 1.29
N TRP A 46 -1.13 7.10 0.06
CA TRP A 46 -1.67 7.77 -1.12
C TRP A 46 -1.93 6.75 -2.22
N TYR A 47 -3.17 6.70 -2.73
CA TYR A 47 -3.48 5.93 -3.93
C TYR A 47 -3.24 6.77 -5.16
N THR A 48 -2.31 6.35 -6.03
CA THR A 48 -1.98 7.14 -7.23
C THR A 48 -3.16 7.32 -8.18
N ALA A 49 -4.19 6.48 -8.08
CA ALA A 49 -5.45 6.63 -8.83
C ALA A 49 -6.15 7.98 -8.61
N PHE A 50 -5.96 8.64 -7.46
CA PHE A 50 -6.55 9.95 -7.18
C PHE A 50 -5.66 11.13 -7.60
N THR A 51 -4.45 10.87 -8.12
CA THR A 51 -3.47 11.94 -8.42
C THR A 51 -3.96 12.83 -9.56
N ALA A 52 -4.60 12.25 -10.57
CA ALA A 52 -5.11 13.00 -11.72
C ALA A 52 -6.17 14.03 -11.30
N ASP A 53 -6.98 13.70 -10.29
CA ASP A 53 -7.95 14.61 -9.71
C ASP A 53 -7.32 15.70 -8.85
N MET A 54 -6.14 15.45 -8.26
CA MET A 54 -5.44 16.42 -7.40
C MET A 54 -4.62 17.49 -8.14
N VAL A 55 -4.40 17.33 -9.44
CA VAL A 55 -3.61 18.27 -10.25
C VAL A 55 -4.47 19.15 -11.16
N LYS A 56 -5.80 19.07 -11.01
CA LYS A 56 -6.73 19.88 -11.80
C LYS A 56 -6.58 21.38 -11.47
N PRO A 57 -6.50 22.26 -12.48
CA PRO A 57 -6.48 23.71 -12.26
C PRO A 57 -7.71 24.20 -11.47
N GLY A 58 -7.52 25.24 -10.66
CA GLY A 58 -8.59 25.85 -9.86
C GLY A 58 -8.83 25.18 -8.50
N LEU A 59 -8.20 24.04 -8.22
CA LEU A 59 -8.25 23.42 -6.89
C LEU A 59 -7.46 24.24 -5.85
N PRO A 60 -7.89 24.26 -4.58
CA PRO A 60 -7.21 25.01 -3.52
C PRO A 60 -5.76 24.55 -3.28
N VAL A 61 -5.45 23.32 -3.67
CA VAL A 61 -4.14 22.66 -3.52
C VAL A 61 -3.24 22.78 -4.76
N VAL A 62 -3.68 23.53 -5.78
CA VAL A 62 -2.93 23.80 -7.01
C VAL A 62 -2.67 25.30 -7.10
N ASN A 63 -1.45 25.69 -7.45
CA ASN A 63 -1.08 27.09 -7.68
C ASN A 63 -1.65 27.59 -9.00
N ALA A 64 -1.68 28.92 -9.19
CA ALA A 64 -2.16 29.53 -10.43
C ALA A 64 -1.37 29.10 -11.68
N ASP A 65 -0.07 28.76 -11.51
CA ASP A 65 0.80 28.25 -12.58
C ASP A 65 0.61 26.75 -12.88
N GLY A 66 -0.32 26.08 -12.16
CA GLY A 66 -0.61 24.66 -12.29
C GLY A 66 0.32 23.74 -11.52
N THR A 67 1.25 24.26 -10.70
CA THR A 67 2.09 23.42 -9.83
C THR A 67 1.34 23.03 -8.55
N PRO A 68 1.58 21.82 -8.00
CA PRO A 68 0.94 21.39 -6.77
C PRO A 68 1.57 22.08 -5.54
N LYS A 69 0.72 22.43 -4.57
CA LYS A 69 1.12 22.90 -3.22
C LYS A 69 1.53 21.76 -2.29
N TRP A 70 1.43 20.52 -2.76
CA TRP A 70 1.72 19.29 -2.02
C TRP A 70 2.88 18.53 -2.65
N ARG A 71 3.41 17.54 -1.91
CA ARG A 71 4.44 16.62 -2.37
C ARG A 71 4.15 15.20 -1.90
N MET A 72 4.45 14.21 -2.75
CA MET A 72 4.54 12.81 -2.38
C MET A 72 5.87 12.59 -1.65
N ALA A 73 5.79 11.90 -0.52
CA ALA A 73 6.95 11.48 0.24
C ALA A 73 6.80 10.01 0.63
N PRO A 74 7.91 9.30 0.91
CA PRO A 74 7.83 7.95 1.46
C PRO A 74 7.01 7.93 2.75
N GLY A 75 6.29 6.82 2.97
CA GLY A 75 5.54 6.62 4.20
C GLY A 75 6.43 6.69 5.45
N PRO A 76 5.91 7.20 6.58
CA PRO A 76 6.61 7.15 7.85
C PRO A 76 6.71 5.69 8.34
N ASN A 77 7.77 5.39 9.07
CA ASN A 77 8.03 4.05 9.62
C ASN A 77 7.84 4.03 11.13
N GLY A 78 7.30 2.93 11.65
CA GLY A 78 7.22 2.66 13.09
C GLY A 78 8.49 2.00 13.65
N PRO A 79 8.63 1.88 14.98
CA PRO A 79 9.79 1.31 15.67
C PRO A 79 10.06 -0.17 15.34
N TYR A 80 9.04 -0.89 14.89
CA TYR A 80 9.15 -2.29 14.44
C TYR A 80 9.71 -2.44 13.02
N TRP A 81 9.70 -1.36 12.22
CA TRP A 81 10.22 -1.41 10.85
C TRP A 81 11.75 -1.52 10.87
N LYS A 82 12.29 -2.35 9.99
CA LYS A 82 13.74 -2.54 9.77
C LYS A 82 14.05 -2.40 8.28
N GLN A 83 15.29 -2.04 7.96
CA GLN A 83 15.73 -1.96 6.56
C GLN A 83 15.46 -3.28 5.83
N GLY A 84 14.90 -3.20 4.62
CA GLY A 84 14.48 -4.35 3.82
C GLY A 84 13.02 -4.78 4.03
N MET A 85 12.34 -4.28 5.07
CA MET A 85 10.90 -4.43 5.21
C MET A 85 10.14 -3.58 4.19
N GLN A 86 8.95 -4.03 3.79
CA GLN A 86 8.06 -3.25 2.95
C GLN A 86 7.69 -1.93 3.66
N ASN A 87 7.63 -0.83 2.91
CA ASN A 87 7.16 0.47 3.39
C ASN A 87 5.65 0.64 3.22
N GLY A 88 5.06 -0.11 2.28
CA GLY A 88 3.64 -0.11 2.06
C GLY A 88 3.23 -1.05 0.94
N TYR A 89 1.93 -1.07 0.70
CA TYR A 89 1.30 -1.93 -0.30
C TYR A 89 1.16 -1.19 -1.63
N GLN A 90 1.43 -1.89 -2.73
CA GLN A 90 1.17 -1.39 -4.08
C GLN A 90 0.37 -2.43 -4.86
N ASP A 91 -0.71 -1.98 -5.50
CA ASP A 91 -1.42 -2.78 -6.50
C ASP A 91 -0.57 -2.91 -7.75
N VAL A 92 -0.28 -4.16 -8.12
CA VAL A 92 0.33 -4.49 -9.40
C VAL A 92 -0.64 -5.36 -10.19
N GLY A 93 -1.31 -4.73 -11.14
CA GLY A 93 -2.21 -5.44 -12.05
C GLY A 93 -1.44 -6.35 -13.01
N SER A 94 -2.04 -7.48 -13.36
CA SER A 94 -1.52 -8.39 -14.39
C SER A 94 -2.64 -8.85 -15.32
N TRP A 95 -2.27 -9.15 -16.56
CA TRP A 95 -3.17 -9.86 -17.48
C TRP A 95 -3.09 -11.35 -17.16
N THR A 96 -4.24 -11.95 -16.86
CA THR A 96 -4.34 -13.38 -16.56
C THR A 96 -5.13 -14.06 -17.68
N PHE A 97 -4.57 -15.09 -18.28
CA PHE A 97 -5.22 -15.93 -19.29
C PHE A 97 -5.44 -17.32 -18.71
N PHE A 98 -6.61 -17.89 -18.91
CA PHE A 98 -6.93 -19.21 -18.39
C PHE A 98 -6.34 -20.31 -19.30
N GLU A 99 -5.69 -21.29 -18.69
CA GLU A 99 -4.95 -22.36 -19.39
C GLU A 99 -5.84 -23.21 -20.32
N ALA A 100 -7.09 -23.49 -19.91
CA ALA A 100 -8.03 -24.34 -20.62
C ALA A 100 -9.21 -23.56 -21.21
N HIS A 101 -8.94 -22.43 -21.88
CA HIS A 101 -9.95 -21.63 -22.55
C HIS A 101 -9.86 -21.77 -24.07
N ASP A 102 -10.97 -21.54 -24.79
CA ASP A 102 -11.01 -21.49 -26.26
C ASP A 102 -9.84 -20.66 -26.83
N GLY A 103 -9.03 -21.28 -27.68
CA GLY A 103 -7.78 -20.71 -28.17
C GLY A 103 -7.98 -19.43 -28.97
N ASN A 104 -9.07 -19.31 -29.73
CA ASN A 104 -9.38 -18.12 -30.51
C ASN A 104 -9.75 -16.93 -29.61
N LYS A 105 -10.55 -17.17 -28.57
CA LYS A 105 -10.88 -16.15 -27.56
C LYS A 105 -9.66 -15.71 -26.77
N THR A 106 -8.79 -16.64 -26.39
CA THR A 106 -7.52 -16.34 -25.71
C THR A 106 -6.59 -15.51 -26.59
N ALA A 107 -6.47 -15.85 -27.88
CA ALA A 107 -5.69 -15.08 -28.84
C ALA A 107 -6.23 -13.65 -29.02
N ALA A 108 -7.56 -13.48 -29.12
CA ALA A 108 -8.18 -12.16 -29.20
C ALA A 108 -7.92 -11.33 -27.93
N ALA A 109 -8.06 -11.93 -26.75
CA ALA A 109 -7.75 -11.27 -25.48
C ALA A 109 -6.26 -10.88 -25.38
N TRP A 110 -5.36 -11.73 -25.88
CA TRP A 110 -3.93 -11.45 -25.93
C TRP A 110 -3.61 -10.24 -26.82
N LEU A 111 -4.20 -10.16 -28.02
CA LEU A 111 -4.05 -9.01 -28.91
C LEU A 111 -4.55 -7.72 -28.26
N TYR A 112 -5.67 -7.78 -27.53
CA TYR A 112 -6.18 -6.63 -26.79
C TYR A 112 -5.24 -6.21 -25.66
N ALA A 113 -4.71 -7.16 -24.88
CA ALA A 113 -3.72 -6.88 -23.85
C ALA A 113 -2.45 -6.23 -24.43
N GLN A 114 -1.97 -6.70 -25.58
CA GLN A 114 -0.86 -6.09 -26.31
C GLN A 114 -1.18 -4.65 -26.73
N PHE A 115 -2.37 -4.39 -27.29
CA PHE A 115 -2.79 -3.05 -27.67
C PHE A 115 -2.85 -2.09 -26.46
N VAL A 116 -3.47 -2.53 -25.36
CA VAL A 116 -3.63 -1.71 -24.13
C VAL A 116 -2.30 -1.45 -23.44
N THR A 117 -1.30 -2.31 -23.64
CA THR A 117 0.06 -2.16 -23.09
C THR A 117 1.08 -1.63 -24.09
N ALA A 118 0.69 -1.39 -25.34
CA ALA A 118 1.56 -0.82 -26.37
C ALA A 118 2.09 0.55 -25.94
N LYS A 119 3.30 0.91 -26.38
CA LYS A 119 4.03 2.10 -25.91
C LYS A 119 3.20 3.39 -25.96
N THR A 120 2.51 3.65 -27.08
CA THR A 120 1.71 4.87 -27.26
C THR A 120 0.45 4.86 -26.40
N THR A 121 -0.31 3.76 -26.40
CA THR A 121 -1.51 3.58 -25.58
C THR A 121 -1.19 3.66 -24.10
N SER A 122 -0.15 2.95 -23.65
CA SER A 122 0.29 2.93 -22.26
C SER A 122 0.75 4.30 -21.77
N LEU A 123 1.56 5.02 -22.58
CA LEU A 123 1.98 6.38 -22.23
C LEU A 123 0.79 7.33 -22.14
N LYS A 124 -0.16 7.26 -23.10
CA LYS A 124 -1.37 8.10 -23.04
C LYS A 124 -2.19 7.84 -21.79
N LYS A 125 -2.42 6.57 -21.42
CA LYS A 125 -3.10 6.21 -20.17
C LYS A 125 -2.32 6.70 -18.94
N THR A 126 -0.99 6.55 -18.93
CA THR A 126 -0.14 7.04 -17.83
C THR A 126 -0.27 8.54 -17.65
N ILE A 127 -0.30 9.32 -18.74
CA ILE A 127 -0.46 10.78 -18.67
C ILE A 127 -1.85 11.17 -18.15
N VAL A 128 -2.89 10.42 -18.50
CA VAL A 128 -4.28 10.72 -18.09
C VAL A 128 -4.55 10.27 -16.65
N GLY A 129 -4.17 9.04 -16.31
CA GLY A 129 -4.50 8.41 -15.02
C GLY A 129 -3.40 8.48 -13.97
N LEU A 130 -2.17 8.83 -14.35
CA LEU A 130 -1.00 8.91 -13.47
C LEU A 130 -0.70 7.60 -12.72
N THR A 131 -1.01 6.46 -13.37
CA THR A 131 -0.79 5.10 -12.88
C THR A 131 0.17 4.36 -13.83
N PRO A 132 1.49 4.60 -13.73
CA PRO A 132 2.45 4.04 -14.66
C PRO A 132 2.57 2.52 -14.49
N ILE A 133 2.55 1.80 -15.62
CA ILE A 133 2.76 0.34 -15.65
C ILE A 133 4.01 -0.08 -16.43
N ARG A 134 4.68 0.86 -17.10
CA ARG A 134 5.90 0.60 -17.88
C ARG A 134 7.02 1.56 -17.48
N GLU A 135 8.23 1.02 -17.36
CA GLU A 135 9.45 1.81 -17.19
C GLU A 135 9.62 2.81 -18.34
N SER A 136 9.31 2.40 -19.58
CA SER A 136 9.42 3.26 -20.75
C SER A 136 8.52 4.50 -20.69
N ASP A 137 7.41 4.42 -19.97
CA ASP A 137 6.46 5.52 -19.85
C ASP A 137 6.99 6.53 -18.84
N ILE A 138 7.42 6.06 -17.66
CA ILE A 138 7.96 6.93 -16.62
C ILE A 138 9.29 7.58 -17.02
N GLN A 139 10.10 6.93 -17.85
CA GLN A 139 11.35 7.49 -18.39
C GLN A 139 11.17 8.38 -19.62
N SER A 140 9.93 8.54 -20.12
CA SER A 140 9.67 9.33 -21.31
C SER A 140 9.91 10.84 -21.09
N LYS A 141 10.24 11.56 -22.18
CA LYS A 141 10.31 13.02 -22.18
C LYS A 141 8.99 13.65 -21.71
N ALA A 142 7.85 13.10 -22.13
CA ALA A 142 6.54 13.60 -21.71
C ALA A 142 6.37 13.59 -20.19
N MET A 143 6.83 12.52 -19.51
CA MET A 143 6.79 12.47 -18.04
C MET A 143 7.82 13.42 -17.40
N THR A 144 8.98 13.64 -18.03
CA THR A 144 9.93 14.68 -17.58
C THR A 144 9.32 16.07 -17.64
N ASP A 145 8.65 16.40 -18.76
CA ASP A 145 8.01 17.71 -18.95
C ASP A 145 6.83 17.92 -17.97
N LEU A 146 6.13 16.84 -17.59
CA LEU A 146 5.04 16.88 -16.62
C LEU A 146 5.51 16.88 -15.16
N ALA A 147 6.71 16.39 -14.85
CA ALA A 147 7.18 16.17 -13.48
C ALA A 147 6.97 17.36 -12.52
N PRO A 148 7.24 18.63 -12.92
CA PRO A 148 7.01 19.79 -12.04
C PRO A 148 5.56 19.95 -11.57
N LYS A 149 4.59 19.36 -12.28
CA LYS A 149 3.15 19.44 -11.99
C LYS A 149 2.62 18.21 -11.24
N LEU A 150 3.45 17.21 -10.97
CA LEU A 150 3.02 15.91 -10.42
C LEU A 150 3.51 15.66 -8.99
N GLY A 151 4.02 16.69 -8.31
CA GLY A 151 4.24 16.67 -6.87
C GLY A 151 5.19 15.58 -6.39
N GLY A 152 6.19 15.19 -7.19
CA GLY A 152 7.15 14.14 -6.82
C GLY A 152 6.82 12.74 -7.34
N LEU A 153 5.70 12.53 -8.04
CA LEU A 153 5.32 11.21 -8.58
C LEU A 153 6.39 10.65 -9.52
N VAL A 154 6.90 11.49 -10.43
CA VAL A 154 7.86 11.04 -11.44
C VAL A 154 9.19 10.68 -10.78
N GLU A 155 9.66 11.52 -9.87
CA GLU A 155 10.86 11.32 -9.09
C GLU A 155 10.77 10.04 -8.25
N PHE A 156 9.65 9.84 -7.55
CA PHE A 156 9.41 8.64 -6.75
C PHE A 156 9.45 7.37 -7.62
N TYR A 157 8.71 7.34 -8.73
CA TYR A 157 8.70 6.17 -9.60
C TYR A 157 10.00 6.00 -10.40
N ARG A 158 10.87 7.00 -10.52
CA ARG A 158 12.25 6.82 -11.05
C ARG A 158 13.24 6.39 -9.97
N SER A 159 12.89 6.58 -8.69
CA SER A 159 13.75 6.24 -7.55
C SER A 159 13.71 4.75 -7.21
N PRO A 160 14.73 4.22 -6.51
CA PRO A 160 14.67 2.89 -5.92
C PRO A 160 13.64 2.81 -4.78
N ALA A 161 13.12 3.92 -4.25
CA ALA A 161 12.15 3.86 -3.16
C ALA A 161 10.86 3.12 -3.56
N ARG A 162 10.51 3.11 -4.86
CA ARG A 162 9.36 2.37 -5.40
C ARG A 162 9.41 0.87 -5.09
N VAL A 163 10.60 0.25 -5.02
CA VAL A 163 10.71 -1.22 -4.81
C VAL A 163 10.43 -1.64 -3.37
N ALA A 164 10.41 -0.68 -2.44
CA ALA A 164 9.98 -0.92 -1.06
C ALA A 164 8.44 -1.05 -0.94
N TRP A 165 7.71 -0.74 -2.01
CA TRP A 165 6.27 -0.91 -2.13
C TRP A 165 6.01 -2.14 -2.99
N ARG A 166 5.37 -3.15 -2.42
CA ARG A 166 5.16 -4.45 -3.08
C ARG A 166 3.74 -4.94 -2.83
N PRO A 167 3.18 -5.77 -3.73
CA PRO A 167 1.92 -6.44 -3.46
C PRO A 167 2.08 -7.47 -2.34
N THR A 168 0.96 -8.06 -1.95
CA THR A 168 0.96 -9.27 -1.11
C THR A 168 1.77 -10.38 -1.79
N GLY A 169 2.60 -11.06 -1.01
CA GLY A 169 3.42 -12.17 -1.49
C GLY A 169 2.59 -13.38 -1.93
N THR A 170 3.17 -14.21 -2.80
CA THR A 170 2.56 -15.46 -3.29
C THR A 170 2.54 -16.58 -2.25
N ASN A 171 3.03 -16.32 -1.04
CA ASN A 171 3.09 -17.24 0.09
C ASN A 171 1.82 -17.25 0.96
N VAL A 172 0.83 -16.41 0.66
CA VAL A 172 -0.48 -16.45 1.33
C VAL A 172 -1.32 -17.55 0.68
N PRO A 173 -1.75 -18.60 1.42
CA PRO A 173 -2.34 -19.80 0.82
C PRO A 173 -3.67 -19.54 0.09
N ASP A 174 -4.56 -18.74 0.67
CA ASP A 174 -5.82 -18.33 0.05
C ASP A 174 -6.10 -16.87 0.40
N TYR A 175 -5.45 -15.96 -0.34
CA TYR A 175 -5.56 -14.52 -0.10
C TYR A 175 -7.02 -14.02 -0.13
N PRO A 176 -7.88 -14.41 -1.11
CA PRO A 176 -9.27 -13.96 -1.14
C PRO A 176 -10.04 -14.29 0.15
N LYS A 177 -9.88 -15.50 0.70
CA LYS A 177 -10.54 -15.87 1.96
C LYS A 177 -9.96 -15.14 3.16
N LEU A 178 -8.62 -15.04 3.25
CA LEU A 178 -7.96 -14.46 4.41
C LEU A 178 -8.09 -12.93 4.47
N ALA A 179 -8.10 -12.25 3.32
CA ALA A 179 -8.19 -10.79 3.25
C ALA A 179 -9.52 -10.25 3.81
N GLN A 180 -10.62 -10.99 3.64
CA GLN A 180 -11.93 -10.59 4.17
C GLN A 180 -11.95 -10.50 5.71
N LEU A 181 -11.18 -11.36 6.38
CA LEU A 181 -11.07 -11.34 7.84
C LEU A 181 -10.39 -10.06 8.33
N TRP A 182 -9.45 -9.52 7.55
CA TRP A 182 -8.66 -8.35 7.92
C TRP A 182 -9.54 -7.12 8.12
N TRP A 183 -10.39 -6.81 7.14
CA TRP A 183 -11.28 -5.65 7.18
C TRP A 183 -12.30 -5.74 8.31
N LYS A 184 -12.90 -6.92 8.51
CA LYS A 184 -13.84 -7.19 9.59
C LYS A 184 -13.23 -6.89 10.97
N ASN A 185 -12.04 -7.43 11.24
CA ASN A 185 -11.41 -7.30 12.56
C ASN A 185 -10.84 -5.90 12.81
N VAL A 186 -10.23 -5.27 11.80
CA VAL A 186 -9.70 -3.91 11.93
C VAL A 186 -10.84 -2.92 12.19
N ALA A 187 -11.99 -3.07 11.52
CA ALA A 187 -13.15 -2.22 11.73
C ALA A 187 -13.63 -2.23 13.19
N GLN A 188 -13.69 -3.40 13.84
CA GLN A 188 -14.08 -3.53 15.25
C GLN A 188 -13.16 -2.75 16.21
N ALA A 189 -11.87 -2.63 15.90
CA ALA A 189 -10.96 -1.81 16.69
C ALA A 189 -11.13 -0.31 16.42
N VAL A 190 -11.39 0.07 15.16
CA VAL A 190 -11.62 1.46 14.77
C VAL A 190 -12.88 2.02 15.42
N THR A 191 -13.98 1.26 15.40
CA THR A 191 -15.26 1.63 16.03
C THR A 191 -15.24 1.52 17.55
N GLY A 192 -14.22 0.86 18.12
CA GLY A 192 -14.07 0.69 19.57
C GLY A 192 -14.85 -0.49 20.17
N GLU A 193 -15.44 -1.35 19.33
CA GLU A 193 -16.08 -2.60 19.76
C GLU A 193 -15.08 -3.56 20.40
N LYS A 194 -13.83 -3.58 19.91
CA LYS A 194 -12.72 -4.36 20.49
C LYS A 194 -11.49 -3.49 20.71
N THR A 195 -10.65 -3.90 21.65
CA THR A 195 -9.30 -3.34 21.77
C THR A 195 -8.44 -3.77 20.56
N PRO A 196 -7.39 -3.01 20.20
CA PRO A 196 -6.46 -3.44 19.15
C PRO A 196 -5.86 -4.84 19.40
N GLN A 197 -5.60 -5.18 20.67
CA GLN A 197 -5.15 -6.52 21.06
C GLN A 197 -6.23 -7.57 20.74
N GLY A 198 -7.45 -7.37 21.24
CA GLY A 198 -8.55 -8.31 21.03
C GLY A 198 -8.94 -8.48 19.55
N ALA A 199 -8.84 -7.42 18.75
CA ALA A 199 -9.06 -7.49 17.31
C ALA A 199 -7.99 -8.31 16.58
N MET A 200 -6.71 -8.14 16.94
CA MET A 200 -5.62 -8.91 16.33
C MET A 200 -5.59 -10.37 16.80
N ASP A 201 -5.99 -10.64 18.04
CA ASP A 201 -6.12 -12.01 18.55
C ASP A 201 -7.27 -12.74 17.84
N ASN A 202 -8.43 -12.08 17.69
CA ASN A 202 -9.57 -12.64 16.95
C ASN A 202 -9.22 -12.88 15.48
N LEU A 203 -8.52 -11.94 14.83
CA LEU A 203 -8.03 -12.11 13.47
C LEU A 203 -7.11 -13.33 13.34
N ALA A 204 -6.17 -13.51 14.28
CA ALA A 204 -5.26 -14.65 14.26
C ALA A 204 -6.01 -15.97 14.39
N GLU A 205 -6.98 -16.05 15.30
CA GLU A 205 -7.81 -17.24 15.48
C GLU A 205 -8.65 -17.56 14.23
N GLU A 206 -9.31 -16.56 13.64
CA GLU A 206 -10.09 -16.75 12.41
C GLU A 206 -9.21 -17.18 11.23
N MET A 207 -8.00 -16.61 11.11
CA MET A 207 -7.03 -17.02 10.10
C MET A 207 -6.60 -18.48 10.29
N ASP A 208 -6.29 -18.90 11.53
CA ASP A 208 -5.93 -20.28 11.85
C ASP A 208 -7.07 -21.25 11.53
N GLN A 209 -8.32 -20.89 11.83
CA GLN A 209 -9.48 -21.71 11.49
C GLN A 209 -9.65 -21.88 9.97
N VAL A 210 -9.46 -20.81 9.18
CA VAL A 210 -9.48 -20.90 7.72
C VAL A 210 -8.35 -21.79 7.22
N MET A 211 -7.11 -21.57 7.69
CA MET A 211 -5.96 -22.35 7.27
C MET A 211 -6.08 -23.83 7.68
N ALA A 212 -6.62 -24.15 8.86
CA ALA A 212 -6.88 -25.52 9.29
C ALA A 212 -7.89 -26.24 8.38
N ARG A 213 -8.91 -25.51 7.90
CA ARG A 213 -9.84 -26.06 6.89
C ARG A 213 -9.14 -26.31 5.56
N LEU A 214 -8.26 -25.41 5.12
CA LEU A 214 -7.47 -25.58 3.90
C LEU A 214 -6.50 -26.76 4.01
N GLU A 215 -5.86 -26.95 5.15
CA GLU A 215 -4.99 -28.10 5.43
C GLU A 215 -5.78 -29.42 5.28
N ARG A 216 -6.95 -29.52 5.93
CA ARG A 216 -7.79 -30.73 5.87
C ARG A 216 -8.37 -30.99 4.48
N ALA A 217 -8.81 -29.95 3.79
CA ALA A 217 -9.38 -30.07 2.45
C ALA A 217 -8.32 -30.35 1.38
N GLY A 218 -7.06 -30.00 1.65
CA GLY A 218 -6.00 -29.98 0.67
C GLY A 218 -6.13 -28.79 -0.29
N MET A 219 -5.03 -28.54 -1.01
CA MET A 219 -4.95 -27.53 -2.07
C MET A 219 -4.11 -28.08 -3.21
N ALA A 220 -4.40 -27.65 -4.45
CA ALA A 220 -3.63 -28.06 -5.63
C ALA A 220 -2.13 -27.73 -5.52
N LYS A 221 -1.79 -26.61 -4.85
CA LYS A 221 -0.42 -26.20 -4.57
C LYS A 221 -0.31 -25.67 -3.13
N CYS A 222 0.75 -26.10 -2.44
CA CYS A 222 1.18 -25.54 -1.16
C CYS A 222 0.07 -25.41 -0.10
N ALA A 223 -0.66 -26.50 0.17
CA ALA A 223 -1.61 -26.53 1.29
C ALA A 223 -0.88 -26.15 2.60
N PRO A 224 -1.47 -25.28 3.44
CA PRO A 224 -0.84 -24.90 4.69
C PRO A 224 -0.74 -26.13 5.61
N LYS A 225 0.27 -26.12 6.48
CA LYS A 225 0.41 -27.07 7.58
C LYS A 225 0.50 -26.30 8.88
N LEU A 226 -0.49 -26.47 9.75
CA LEU A 226 -0.51 -25.74 11.01
C LEU A 226 0.45 -26.37 12.01
N ASN A 227 1.17 -25.52 12.71
CA ASN A 227 1.91 -25.93 13.89
C ASN A 227 0.92 -26.26 15.02
N LYS A 228 1.36 -27.09 15.98
CA LYS A 228 0.62 -27.24 17.24
C LYS A 228 0.50 -25.88 17.93
N LYS A 229 -0.62 -25.66 18.60
CA LYS A 229 -0.82 -24.47 19.44
C LYS A 229 0.20 -24.48 20.57
N GLU A 230 0.92 -23.38 20.72
CA GLU A 230 2.06 -23.22 21.63
C GLU A 230 2.02 -21.80 22.22
N ASP A 231 2.77 -21.57 23.30
CA ASP A 231 2.93 -20.21 23.86
C ASP A 231 3.60 -19.30 22.82
N PRO A 232 3.04 -18.11 22.51
CA PRO A 232 3.65 -17.14 21.61
C PRO A 232 5.12 -16.84 21.90
N LYS A 233 5.55 -16.88 23.17
CA LYS A 233 6.95 -16.65 23.59
C LYS A 233 7.93 -17.58 22.91
N LYS A 234 7.51 -18.77 22.46
CA LYS A 234 8.33 -19.71 21.69
C LYS A 234 8.69 -19.19 20.29
N TYR A 235 7.85 -18.32 19.72
CA TYR A 235 8.02 -17.78 18.37
C TYR A 235 8.49 -16.32 18.35
N LEU A 236 8.20 -15.56 19.40
CA LEU A 236 8.58 -14.15 19.48
C LEU A 236 10.11 -14.01 19.69
N SER A 237 10.74 -13.12 18.94
CA SER A 237 12.19 -12.89 18.99
C SER A 237 12.52 -11.40 18.96
N ASP A 238 13.65 -11.03 19.57
CA ASP A 238 14.30 -9.73 19.47
C ASP A 238 15.36 -9.67 18.35
N LYS A 239 15.64 -10.81 17.69
CA LYS A 239 16.62 -10.93 16.59
C LYS A 239 15.97 -10.97 15.21
N ALA A 240 14.76 -11.51 15.11
CA ALA A 240 14.01 -11.61 13.85
C ALA A 240 12.49 -11.57 14.07
N ALA A 241 11.74 -11.35 12.98
CA ALA A 241 10.29 -11.51 13.03
C ALA A 241 9.92 -13.01 13.21
N PRO A 242 8.84 -13.32 13.98
CA PRO A 242 7.91 -12.41 14.64
C PRO A 242 8.52 -11.67 15.84
N TRP A 243 8.42 -10.33 15.85
CA TRP A 243 9.08 -9.52 16.88
C TRP A 243 8.39 -9.63 18.24
N ALA A 244 9.20 -9.82 19.29
CA ALA A 244 8.80 -9.58 20.67
C ALA A 244 8.41 -8.11 20.88
N LYS A 245 7.66 -7.83 21.94
CA LYS A 245 7.25 -6.46 22.27
C LYS A 245 8.49 -5.62 22.57
N LEU A 246 8.61 -4.47 21.92
CA LEU A 246 9.73 -3.55 22.17
C LEU A 246 9.59 -2.89 23.54
N ALA A 247 10.72 -2.70 24.23
CA ALA A 247 10.77 -1.92 25.47
C ALA A 247 10.34 -0.46 25.25
N ASN A 248 10.65 0.10 24.07
CA ASN A 248 10.25 1.44 23.68
C ASN A 248 9.52 1.45 22.32
N GLU A 249 8.20 1.59 22.37
CA GLU A 249 7.33 1.75 21.19
C GLU A 249 7.06 3.22 20.81
N LYS A 250 7.67 4.16 21.55
CA LYS A 250 7.55 5.61 21.32
C LYS A 250 8.95 6.27 21.31
N PRO A 251 9.85 5.85 20.41
CA PRO A 251 11.10 6.56 20.22
C PRO A 251 10.85 8.01 19.79
N LYS A 252 11.85 8.88 19.97
CA LYS A 252 11.80 10.25 19.44
C LYS A 252 11.62 10.19 17.92
N GLY A 253 10.66 10.96 17.40
CA GLY A 253 10.45 11.05 15.96
C GLY A 253 11.65 11.70 15.26
N GLU A 254 11.95 11.21 14.06
CA GLU A 254 12.99 11.75 13.19
C GLU A 254 12.33 12.25 11.90
N THR A 255 12.80 13.40 11.42
CA THR A 255 12.36 13.98 10.15
C THR A 255 13.53 14.07 9.19
N ILE A 256 13.24 14.07 7.90
CA ILE A 256 14.22 14.23 6.83
C ILE A 256 13.75 15.35 5.92
N ALA A 257 14.67 16.23 5.52
CA ALA A 257 14.37 17.26 4.54
C ALA A 257 14.06 16.63 3.19
N TYR A 258 13.06 17.15 2.48
CA TYR A 258 12.64 16.59 1.20
C TYR A 258 13.75 16.63 0.14
N ASP A 259 14.55 17.70 0.12
CA ASP A 259 15.69 17.82 -0.80
C ASP A 259 16.77 16.76 -0.56
N THR A 260 16.93 16.29 0.68
CA THR A 260 17.81 15.16 1.00
C THR A 260 17.28 13.87 0.37
N LEU A 261 15.96 13.63 0.43
CA LEU A 261 15.33 12.49 -0.24
C LEU A 261 15.51 12.55 -1.76
N LEU A 262 15.26 13.71 -2.37
CA LEU A 262 15.47 13.90 -3.82
C LEU A 262 16.92 13.64 -4.23
N SER A 263 17.88 14.10 -3.42
CA SER A 263 19.30 13.88 -3.67
C SER A 263 19.67 12.41 -3.55
N ALA A 264 19.15 11.71 -2.54
CA ALA A 264 19.32 10.27 -2.39
C ALA A 264 18.75 9.51 -3.59
N TRP A 265 17.54 9.87 -4.05
CA TRP A 265 16.89 9.22 -5.19
C TRP A 265 17.66 9.42 -6.48
N LYS A 266 18.17 10.63 -6.74
CA LYS A 266 19.06 10.92 -7.88
C LYS A 266 20.35 10.10 -7.82
N ALA A 267 20.86 9.85 -6.62
CA ALA A 267 22.04 9.01 -6.37
C ALA A 267 21.73 7.50 -6.32
N GLY A 268 20.51 7.07 -6.66
CA GLY A 268 20.13 5.65 -6.67
C GLY A 268 19.97 5.03 -5.27
N LYS A 269 19.70 5.85 -4.25
CA LYS A 269 19.46 5.42 -2.86
C LYS A 269 18.00 5.66 -2.44
N VAL A 270 17.51 4.91 -1.46
CA VAL A 270 16.11 5.01 -0.98
C VAL A 270 15.91 6.18 -0.01
N ARG A 271 16.91 6.47 0.82
CA ARG A 271 17.00 7.58 1.77
C ARG A 271 18.44 8.07 1.83
#